data_AF-A0A1Y1X9Q2-F1
#
_entry.id   AF-A0A1Y1X9Q2-F1
#
_cell.length_a   1.000
_cell.length_b   1.000
_cell.length_c   1.000
_cell.angle_alpha   90.00
_cell.angle_beta   90.00
_cell.angle_gamma   90.00
#
_symmetry.space_group_name_H-M   'P 1'
#
loop_
_entity.id
_entity.type
_entity.pdbx_description
1 polymer ?
#
loop_
_entity_poly.entity_id
_entity_poly.type
_entity_poly.pdbx_seq_one_letter_code
_entity_poly.pdbx_strand_id
1 'polypeptide(L)'
;MNKLIYLSLLGILLSKSFSLYIRDNDKCVPTYENSKLTLSSDCDEGYYLVSDGKAITSSTLNTCQDGKSCNLYFCQTKESKSIECQEAKSTNGYILFELKKNLVLKCSDGICNVLSYMGYFINGGYDKQVNTVIMCNIMNKECEYYLNEKIQNDCAYSKVGGVVRIEDKLYFCSSTNNKDSVEISADSKENYKKINIDVGSYDPFADQVLTNSRTYLVKVGNKAMVIVPEGTTEYEEHINKASGSDQNSSTKIFTTFSILINSILTLIVSFYLLF
;
A
#
# COMPACT_ATOMS: atom_id res chain seq x y z
N MET A 1 -34.86 -12.38 39.92
CA MET A 1 -34.42 -13.35 38.90
C MET A 1 -34.68 -12.75 37.53
N ASN A 2 -33.76 -12.96 36.58
CA ASN A 2 -33.74 -12.52 35.16
C ASN A 2 -33.11 -11.15 34.88
N LYS A 3 -31.80 -11.15 34.59
CA LYS A 3 -31.10 -10.19 33.69
C LYS A 3 -29.63 -10.61 33.55
N LEU A 4 -29.34 -11.73 32.86
CA LEU A 4 -27.94 -12.10 32.59
C LEU A 4 -27.78 -13.12 31.46
N ILE A 5 -28.44 -12.93 30.31
CA ILE A 5 -28.17 -13.72 29.09
C ILE A 5 -28.43 -12.85 27.85
N TYR A 6 -27.59 -11.87 27.54
CA TYR A 6 -27.70 -11.12 26.27
C TYR A 6 -26.38 -10.52 25.75
N LEU A 7 -25.21 -11.05 26.17
CA LEU A 7 -23.91 -10.51 25.77
C LEU A 7 -22.98 -11.49 25.03
N SER A 8 -23.39 -12.74 24.79
CA SER A 8 -22.53 -13.72 24.10
C SER A 8 -22.91 -14.03 22.64
N LEU A 9 -23.99 -13.44 22.11
CA LEU A 9 -24.45 -13.68 20.73
C LEU A 9 -24.08 -12.57 19.74
N LEU A 10 -23.61 -11.41 20.21
CA LEU A 10 -23.11 -10.33 19.34
C LEU A 10 -21.65 -10.54 18.90
N GLY A 11 -20.94 -11.50 19.50
CA GLY A 11 -19.52 -11.77 19.22
C GLY A 11 -19.25 -12.74 18.07
N ILE A 12 -20.27 -13.38 17.49
CA ILE A 12 -20.11 -14.44 16.48
C ILE A 12 -20.43 -13.94 15.04
N LEU A 13 -20.88 -12.70 14.88
CA LEU A 13 -21.19 -12.12 13.56
C LEU A 13 -20.04 -11.30 12.92
N LEU A 14 -18.88 -11.18 13.59
CA LEU A 14 -17.76 -10.34 13.11
C LEU A 14 -16.53 -11.10 12.60
N SER A 15 -16.53 -12.44 12.57
CA SER A 15 -15.35 -13.22 12.16
C SER A 15 -15.44 -13.83 10.77
N LYS A 16 -16.42 -13.44 9.94
CA LYS A 16 -16.28 -13.61 8.50
C LYS A 16 -15.52 -12.43 7.94
N SER A 17 -14.26 -12.33 8.32
CA SER A 17 -13.23 -11.64 7.56
C SER A 17 -13.10 -12.39 6.24
N PHE A 18 -14.07 -12.21 5.35
CA PHE A 18 -13.90 -12.52 3.95
C PHE A 18 -12.83 -11.56 3.47
N SER A 19 -11.57 -11.95 3.61
CA SER A 19 -10.56 -11.54 2.68
C SER A 19 -11.11 -11.90 1.31
N LEU A 20 -11.50 -10.90 0.51
CA LEU A 20 -11.79 -11.12 -0.91
C LEU A 20 -10.48 -11.57 -1.53
N TYR A 21 -10.29 -12.89 -1.55
CA TYR A 21 -9.32 -13.49 -2.43
C TYR A 21 -10.05 -13.70 -3.73
N ILE A 22 -9.73 -12.88 -4.72
CA ILE A 22 -10.15 -13.18 -6.09
C ILE A 22 -9.13 -14.20 -6.56
N ARG A 23 -9.36 -15.49 -6.26
CA ARG A 23 -8.47 -16.50 -6.81
C ARG A 23 -8.71 -16.51 -8.31
N ASP A 24 -7.64 -16.28 -9.07
CA ASP A 24 -7.55 -16.78 -10.43
C ASP A 24 -7.63 -18.30 -10.40
N ASN A 25 -8.84 -18.80 -10.28
CA ASN A 25 -9.13 -20.20 -10.41
C ASN A 25 -9.38 -20.38 -11.89
N ASP A 26 -8.59 -21.23 -12.56
CA ASP A 26 -8.80 -21.60 -13.96
C ASP A 26 -10.21 -22.18 -14.23
N LYS A 27 -11.00 -22.41 -13.17
CA LYS A 27 -12.40 -22.84 -13.16
C LYS A 27 -13.43 -21.68 -13.20
N CYS A 28 -13.03 -20.45 -12.90
CA CYS A 28 -13.91 -19.30 -12.98
C CYS A 28 -13.88 -18.71 -14.39
N VAL A 29 -14.99 -18.82 -15.11
CA VAL A 29 -15.15 -18.23 -16.45
C VAL A 29 -16.24 -17.15 -16.37
N PRO A 30 -15.86 -15.89 -16.10
CA PRO A 30 -16.82 -14.80 -16.12
C PRO A 30 -17.33 -14.58 -17.55
N THR A 31 -18.63 -14.36 -17.71
CA THR A 31 -19.25 -14.05 -19.00
C THR A 31 -19.93 -12.69 -18.93
N TYR A 32 -19.79 -11.90 -20.00
CA TYR A 32 -20.43 -10.59 -20.12
C TYR A 32 -21.32 -10.57 -21.35
N GLU A 33 -22.63 -10.56 -21.13
CA GLU A 33 -23.63 -10.56 -22.21
C GLU A 33 -24.80 -9.65 -21.82
N ASN A 34 -25.39 -8.97 -22.81
CA ASN A 34 -26.53 -8.08 -22.58
C ASN A 34 -26.30 -7.03 -21.50
N SER A 35 -25.07 -6.48 -21.43
CA SER A 35 -24.64 -5.52 -20.41
C SER A 35 -24.69 -6.05 -18.97
N LYS A 36 -24.61 -7.37 -18.79
CA LYS A 36 -24.62 -8.03 -17.49
C LYS A 36 -23.40 -8.95 -17.39
N LEU A 37 -22.66 -8.79 -16.30
CA LEU A 37 -21.63 -9.76 -15.90
C LEU A 37 -22.29 -10.91 -15.12
N THR A 38 -21.96 -12.13 -15.48
CA THR A 38 -22.39 -13.35 -14.79
C THR A 38 -21.19 -14.24 -14.49
N LEU A 39 -21.23 -14.90 -13.32
CA LEU A 39 -20.19 -15.81 -12.86
C LEU A 39 -20.72 -17.24 -12.75
N SER A 40 -19.86 -18.23 -13.01
CA SER A 40 -20.16 -19.63 -12.70
C SER A 40 -20.17 -19.86 -11.19
N SER A 41 -20.79 -20.96 -10.73
CA SER A 41 -20.83 -21.33 -9.31
C SER A 41 -19.46 -21.59 -8.67
N ASP A 42 -18.43 -21.77 -9.50
CA ASP A 42 -17.06 -22.05 -9.09
C ASP A 42 -16.21 -20.77 -8.95
N CYS A 43 -16.81 -19.61 -9.24
CA CYS A 43 -16.18 -18.31 -9.04
C CYS A 43 -16.33 -17.85 -7.57
N ASP A 44 -15.29 -17.18 -7.08
CA ASP A 44 -15.35 -16.52 -5.79
C ASP A 44 -16.13 -15.20 -5.88
N GLU A 45 -16.59 -14.70 -4.74
CA GLU A 45 -17.13 -13.35 -4.67
C GLU A 45 -16.01 -12.33 -4.85
N GLY A 46 -16.30 -11.22 -5.52
CA GLY A 46 -15.39 -10.09 -5.54
C GLY A 46 -15.47 -9.20 -6.75
N TYR A 47 -14.34 -8.54 -7.05
CA TYR A 47 -14.23 -7.60 -8.15
C TYR A 47 -13.83 -8.25 -9.47
N TYR A 48 -14.49 -7.87 -10.55
CA TYR A 48 -14.23 -8.36 -11.88
C TYR A 48 -14.10 -7.18 -12.84
N LEU A 49 -13.27 -7.34 -13.86
CA LEU A 49 -13.07 -6.32 -14.88
C LEU A 49 -13.82 -6.68 -16.16
N VAL A 50 -14.35 -5.67 -16.83
CA VAL A 50 -14.96 -5.77 -18.15
C VAL A 50 -14.35 -4.70 -19.05
N SER A 51 -13.90 -5.10 -20.24
CA SER A 51 -13.42 -4.20 -21.29
C SER A 51 -14.06 -4.56 -22.62
N ASP A 52 -14.45 -3.57 -23.41
CA ASP A 52 -15.01 -3.76 -24.76
C ASP A 52 -16.10 -4.84 -24.84
N GLY A 53 -16.99 -4.87 -23.82
CA GLY A 53 -18.08 -5.83 -23.73
C GLY A 53 -17.64 -7.27 -23.45
N LYS A 54 -16.44 -7.48 -22.89
CA LYS A 54 -15.91 -8.79 -22.53
C LYS A 54 -15.40 -8.80 -21.10
N ALA A 55 -15.69 -9.88 -20.38
CA ALA A 55 -15.09 -10.11 -19.09
C ALA A 55 -13.58 -10.35 -19.25
N ILE A 56 -12.80 -9.77 -18.34
CA ILE A 56 -11.35 -9.84 -18.34
C ILE A 56 -10.91 -11.03 -17.50
N THR A 57 -9.99 -11.80 -18.08
CA THR A 57 -9.32 -12.92 -17.44
C THR A 57 -7.82 -12.64 -17.40
N SER A 58 -7.06 -13.49 -16.72
CA SER A 58 -5.60 -13.35 -16.65
C SER A 58 -4.92 -13.36 -18.03
N SER A 59 -5.51 -14.04 -19.03
CA SER A 59 -4.99 -14.08 -20.40
C SER A 59 -5.34 -12.83 -21.22
N THR A 60 -6.37 -12.07 -20.82
CA THR A 60 -6.83 -10.86 -21.53
C THR A 60 -6.59 -9.57 -20.75
N LEU A 61 -5.89 -9.64 -19.61
CA LEU A 61 -5.60 -8.51 -18.74
C LEU A 61 -4.87 -7.35 -19.43
N ASN A 62 -4.06 -7.62 -20.46
CA ASN A 62 -3.39 -6.59 -21.26
C ASN A 62 -4.36 -5.62 -21.96
N THR A 63 -5.64 -5.97 -22.05
CA THR A 63 -6.70 -5.07 -22.53
C THR A 63 -7.06 -3.96 -21.53
N CYS A 64 -6.62 -4.07 -20.27
CA CYS A 64 -6.75 -3.06 -19.20
C CYS A 64 -5.43 -2.38 -18.83
N GLN A 65 -4.40 -2.55 -19.67
CA GLN A 65 -3.06 -2.00 -19.48
C GLN A 65 -2.78 -0.89 -20.51
N ASP A 66 -1.64 -0.22 -20.36
CA ASP A 66 -1.15 0.78 -21.33
C ASP A 66 -2.12 1.95 -21.58
N GLY A 67 -2.72 2.46 -20.50
CA GLY A 67 -3.66 3.58 -20.56
C GLY A 67 -5.08 3.21 -20.99
N LYS A 68 -5.36 1.91 -21.19
CA LYS A 68 -6.72 1.41 -21.40
C LYS A 68 -7.44 1.23 -20.08
N SER A 69 -8.68 1.70 -20.02
CA SER A 69 -9.51 1.60 -18.84
C SER A 69 -10.52 0.46 -18.93
N CYS A 70 -10.87 -0.12 -17.79
CA CYS A 70 -11.83 -1.21 -17.68
C CYS A 70 -12.90 -0.90 -16.63
N ASN A 71 -14.11 -1.35 -16.87
CA ASN A 71 -15.21 -1.20 -15.93
C ASN A 71 -15.10 -2.26 -14.83
N LEU A 72 -15.23 -1.82 -13.59
CA LEU A 72 -15.20 -2.67 -12.41
C LEU A 72 -16.61 -3.12 -12.06
N TYR A 73 -16.77 -4.41 -11.83
CA TYR A 73 -18.00 -5.04 -11.35
C TYR A 73 -17.73 -5.68 -10.00
N PHE A 74 -18.65 -5.54 -9.06
CA PHE A 74 -18.63 -6.29 -7.80
C PHE A 74 -19.67 -7.40 -7.87
N CYS A 75 -19.24 -8.62 -7.61
CA CYS A 75 -20.01 -9.84 -7.68
C CYS A 75 -20.11 -10.48 -6.29
N GLN A 76 -21.32 -10.77 -5.84
CA GLN A 76 -21.57 -11.38 -4.53
C GLN A 76 -22.63 -12.49 -4.61
N THR A 77 -22.51 -13.52 -3.79
CA THR A 77 -23.47 -14.61 -3.72
C THR A 77 -24.71 -14.13 -2.98
N LYS A 78 -25.88 -14.29 -3.62
CA LYS A 78 -27.16 -14.11 -2.94
C LYS A 78 -27.62 -15.42 -2.29
N GLU A 79 -28.62 -15.35 -1.41
CA GLU A 79 -29.19 -16.47 -0.64
C GLU A 79 -29.47 -17.75 -1.47
N SER A 80 -29.69 -17.60 -2.78
CA SER A 80 -29.93 -18.66 -3.76
C SER A 80 -28.68 -19.30 -4.39
N LYS A 81 -27.45 -19.02 -3.91
CA LYS A 81 -26.18 -19.42 -4.56
C LYS A 81 -25.97 -18.87 -5.97
N SER A 82 -26.81 -17.93 -6.41
CA SER A 82 -26.60 -17.19 -7.65
C SER A 82 -25.69 -16.00 -7.35
N ILE A 83 -24.63 -15.84 -8.14
CA ILE A 83 -23.77 -14.67 -8.03
C ILE A 83 -24.35 -13.54 -8.87
N GLU A 84 -24.62 -12.40 -8.23
CA GLU A 84 -25.06 -11.19 -8.92
C GLU A 84 -23.92 -10.19 -8.97
N CYS A 85 -23.66 -9.68 -10.18
CA CYS A 85 -22.66 -8.66 -10.42
C CYS A 85 -23.31 -7.30 -10.70
N GLN A 86 -22.77 -6.26 -10.09
CA GLN A 86 -23.20 -4.87 -10.28
C GLN A 86 -21.98 -4.01 -10.61
N GLU A 87 -22.14 -3.04 -11.50
CA GLU A 87 -21.08 -2.09 -11.82
C GLU A 87 -20.74 -1.27 -10.57
N ALA A 88 -19.46 -1.21 -10.23
CA ALA A 88 -18.97 -0.66 -8.97
C ALA A 88 -18.73 0.87 -9.08
N LYS A 89 -19.74 1.62 -9.55
CA LYS A 89 -19.67 3.04 -9.92
C LYS A 89 -19.24 4.02 -8.82
N SER A 90 -19.25 3.60 -7.56
CA SER A 90 -18.83 4.44 -6.41
C SER A 90 -17.43 4.06 -5.89
N THR A 91 -16.71 3.22 -6.63
CA THR A 91 -15.39 2.73 -6.22
C THR A 91 -14.33 3.69 -6.70
N ASN A 92 -13.77 4.43 -5.73
CA ASN A 92 -12.76 5.46 -5.93
C ASN A 92 -11.54 5.14 -5.08
N GLY A 93 -10.36 5.06 -5.68
CA GLY A 93 -9.10 4.73 -5.01
C GLY A 93 -8.40 3.55 -5.67
N TYR A 94 -7.66 2.77 -4.87
CA TYR A 94 -6.85 1.67 -5.37
C TYR A 94 -7.38 0.32 -4.92
N ILE A 95 -7.29 -0.70 -5.76
CA ILE A 95 -7.83 -2.02 -5.45
C ILE A 95 -6.77 -3.06 -5.76
N LEU A 96 -6.51 -3.95 -4.81
CA LEU A 96 -5.72 -5.14 -5.05
C LEU A 96 -6.55 -6.12 -5.87
N PHE A 97 -6.03 -6.51 -7.02
CA PHE A 97 -6.70 -7.30 -8.04
C PHE A 97 -5.87 -8.52 -8.40
N GLU A 98 -6.39 -9.70 -8.07
CA GLU A 98 -5.61 -10.93 -7.93
C GLU A 98 -5.87 -11.94 -9.09
N LEU A 99 -5.81 -11.47 -10.35
CA LEU A 99 -5.84 -12.37 -11.52
C LEU A 99 -4.45 -12.97 -11.84
N LYS A 100 -3.83 -13.75 -10.92
CA LYS A 100 -2.45 -14.32 -11.01
C LYS A 100 -1.25 -13.37 -10.76
N LYS A 101 -1.46 -12.06 -10.59
CA LYS A 101 -0.34 -11.07 -10.54
C LYS A 101 -0.42 -10.00 -9.44
N ASN A 102 -1.25 -10.15 -8.41
CA ASN A 102 -1.40 -9.19 -7.29
C ASN A 102 -1.30 -7.73 -7.74
N LEU A 103 -2.12 -7.36 -8.73
CA LEU A 103 -2.02 -6.08 -9.41
C LEU A 103 -2.76 -5.02 -8.63
N VAL A 104 -2.31 -3.78 -8.69
CA VAL A 104 -3.10 -2.66 -8.17
C VAL A 104 -3.82 -1.98 -9.32
N LEU A 105 -5.13 -1.83 -9.18
CA LEU A 105 -5.96 -1.02 -10.06
C LEU A 105 -6.12 0.37 -9.44
N LYS A 106 -6.02 1.43 -10.24
CA LYS A 106 -6.50 2.77 -9.87
C LYS A 106 -7.85 3.02 -10.50
N CYS A 107 -8.86 3.21 -9.66
CA CYS A 107 -10.26 3.32 -10.06
C CYS A 107 -10.83 4.70 -9.76
N SER A 108 -11.55 5.26 -10.72
CA SER A 108 -12.36 6.47 -10.58
C SER A 108 -13.76 6.17 -11.10
N ASP A 109 -14.78 6.27 -10.24
CA ASP A 109 -16.18 5.98 -10.54
C ASP A 109 -16.40 4.62 -11.24
N GLY A 110 -15.67 3.59 -10.77
CA GLY A 110 -15.74 2.24 -11.33
C GLY A 110 -14.93 2.02 -12.62
N ILE A 111 -14.27 3.05 -13.15
CA ILE A 111 -13.37 2.95 -14.30
C ILE A 111 -11.94 2.78 -13.78
N CYS A 112 -11.30 1.65 -14.08
CA CYS A 112 -10.02 1.24 -13.50
C CYS A 112 -8.91 1.12 -14.54
N ASN A 113 -7.69 1.51 -14.15
CA ASN A 113 -6.45 1.28 -14.92
C ASN A 113 -5.49 0.41 -14.11
N VAL A 114 -4.82 -0.54 -14.77
CA VAL A 114 -3.80 -1.37 -14.12
C VAL A 114 -2.54 -0.54 -13.86
N LEU A 115 -1.98 -0.66 -12.66
CA LEU A 115 -0.75 -0.01 -12.25
C LEU A 115 0.35 -1.02 -11.99
N SER A 116 1.58 -0.61 -12.32
CA SER A 116 2.81 -1.36 -12.03
C SER A 116 3.76 -0.46 -11.25
N TYR A 117 3.43 -0.21 -9.99
CA TYR A 117 4.17 0.73 -9.16
C TYR A 117 4.49 0.16 -7.77
N MET A 118 5.63 0.56 -7.23
CA MET A 118 6.01 0.34 -5.84
C MET A 118 5.47 1.48 -4.99
N GLY A 119 4.89 1.18 -3.83
CA GLY A 119 4.35 2.24 -2.97
C GLY A 119 3.23 1.81 -2.04
N TYR A 120 2.52 2.81 -1.54
CA TYR A 120 1.38 2.70 -0.64
C TYR A 120 0.16 3.36 -1.26
N PHE A 121 -0.99 2.70 -1.16
CA PHE A 121 -2.21 3.11 -1.84
C PHE A 121 -3.39 3.02 -0.88
N ILE A 122 -4.29 4.02 -0.90
CA ILE A 122 -5.53 3.92 -0.12
C ILE A 122 -6.48 2.95 -0.82
N ASN A 123 -6.94 1.94 -0.10
CA ASN A 123 -7.87 0.96 -0.62
C ASN A 123 -9.22 1.63 -0.92
N GLY A 124 -9.64 1.55 -2.18
CA GLY A 124 -10.94 1.99 -2.68
C GLY A 124 -11.98 0.88 -2.69
N GLY A 125 -11.59 -0.37 -2.48
CA GLY A 125 -12.43 -1.56 -2.51
C GLY A 125 -13.46 -1.64 -1.37
N TYR A 126 -14.32 -2.66 -1.43
CA TYR A 126 -15.43 -2.87 -0.49
C TYR A 126 -14.94 -3.04 0.96
N ASP A 127 -13.75 -3.60 1.15
CA ASP A 127 -13.11 -3.88 2.43
C ASP A 127 -12.26 -2.71 2.95
N LYS A 128 -12.30 -1.52 2.33
CA LYS A 128 -11.51 -0.35 2.73
C LYS A 128 -11.59 0.05 4.20
N GLN A 129 -12.69 -0.32 4.89
CA GLN A 129 -12.84 -0.09 6.33
C GLN A 129 -11.93 -1.00 7.15
N VAL A 130 -11.67 -2.23 6.69
CA VAL A 130 -10.86 -3.25 7.36
C VAL A 130 -9.41 -3.24 6.84
N ASN A 131 -9.24 -3.04 5.54
CA ASN A 131 -7.95 -3.04 4.87
C ASN A 131 -7.71 -1.67 4.23
N THR A 132 -7.40 -0.65 5.02
CA THR A 132 -7.44 0.73 4.51
C THR A 132 -6.27 1.07 3.56
N VAL A 133 -5.15 0.36 3.65
CA VAL A 133 -3.95 0.63 2.85
C VAL A 133 -3.47 -0.65 2.16
N ILE A 134 -3.04 -0.51 0.91
CA ILE A 134 -2.38 -1.54 0.11
C ILE A 134 -0.91 -1.14 -0.03
N MET A 135 0.01 -2.05 0.25
CA MET A 135 1.45 -1.86 0.08
C MET A 135 1.94 -2.75 -1.06
N CYS A 136 2.65 -2.19 -2.04
CA CYS A 136 3.25 -2.93 -3.14
C CYS A 136 4.77 -2.84 -3.12
N ASN A 137 5.42 -4.00 -3.23
CA ASN A 137 6.86 -4.13 -3.35
C ASN A 137 7.22 -4.72 -4.72
N ILE A 138 8.01 -3.98 -5.50
CA ILE A 138 8.38 -4.39 -6.86
C ILE A 138 9.43 -5.51 -6.89
N MET A 139 10.24 -5.67 -5.83
CA MET A 139 11.25 -6.73 -5.75
C MET A 139 10.58 -8.10 -5.81
N ASN A 140 9.47 -8.26 -5.08
CA ASN A 140 8.70 -9.49 -5.06
C ASN A 140 7.54 -9.46 -6.06
N LYS A 141 7.28 -8.31 -6.71
CA LYS A 141 6.12 -8.06 -7.59
C LYS A 141 4.80 -8.42 -6.92
N GLU A 142 4.73 -8.19 -5.62
CA GLU A 142 3.61 -8.55 -4.77
C GLU A 142 3.07 -7.30 -4.08
N CYS A 143 1.75 -7.29 -3.91
CA CYS A 143 1.03 -6.29 -3.17
C CYS A 143 0.22 -6.98 -2.08
N GLU A 144 0.21 -6.40 -0.89
CA GLU A 144 -0.50 -6.93 0.26
C GLU A 144 -1.28 -5.83 0.98
N TYR A 145 -2.29 -6.22 1.75
CA TYR A 145 -2.96 -5.30 2.65
C TYR A 145 -2.05 -4.93 3.82
N TYR A 146 -1.90 -3.62 4.05
CA TYR A 146 -1.28 -3.12 5.26
C TYR A 146 -2.33 -3.15 6.37
N LEU A 147 -2.27 -4.19 7.20
CA LEU A 147 -3.26 -4.47 8.23
C LEU A 147 -3.48 -3.27 9.17
N ASN A 148 -4.73 -2.97 9.48
CA ASN A 148 -5.11 -1.83 10.33
C ASN A 148 -4.44 -1.87 11.72
N GLU A 149 -4.19 -3.05 12.27
CA GLU A 149 -3.48 -3.24 13.55
C GLU A 149 -2.00 -2.81 13.51
N LYS A 150 -1.40 -2.73 12.32
CA LYS A 150 -0.04 -2.21 12.11
C LYS A 150 -0.01 -0.69 11.99
N ILE A 151 -1.16 -0.04 11.75
CA ILE A 151 -1.26 1.41 11.59
C ILE A 151 -1.21 2.05 12.99
N GLN A 152 -0.11 2.73 13.28
CA GLN A 152 0.07 3.45 14.55
C GLN A 152 -0.46 4.89 14.45
N ASN A 153 -0.50 5.63 15.56
CA ASN A 153 -0.90 7.05 15.54
C ASN A 153 0.30 8.02 15.52
N ASP A 154 1.53 7.51 15.52
CA ASP A 154 2.76 8.29 15.58
C ASP A 154 3.93 7.51 14.95
N CYS A 155 4.78 8.20 14.19
CA CYS A 155 5.97 7.61 13.58
C CYS A 155 7.00 7.16 14.61
N ALA A 156 6.98 7.69 15.83
CA ALA A 156 7.85 7.24 16.93
C ALA A 156 7.51 5.82 17.39
N TYR A 157 6.26 5.39 17.21
CA TYR A 157 5.81 4.02 17.54
C TYR A 157 5.69 3.11 16.31
N SER A 158 5.76 3.70 15.11
CA SER A 158 5.85 2.95 13.86
C SER A 158 7.30 2.61 13.54
N LYS A 159 7.52 1.56 12.75
CA LYS A 159 8.83 1.31 12.16
C LYS A 159 9.10 2.31 11.04
N VAL A 160 10.36 2.58 10.73
CA VAL A 160 10.72 3.24 9.47
C VAL A 160 10.13 2.43 8.31
N GLY A 161 9.50 3.13 7.38
CA GLY A 161 8.71 2.52 6.33
C GLY A 161 7.28 2.15 6.71
N GLY A 162 6.86 2.38 7.96
CA GLY A 162 5.51 2.08 8.43
C GLY A 162 4.47 3.12 8.01
N VAL A 163 3.20 2.81 8.31
CA VAL A 163 2.06 3.70 8.07
C VAL A 163 1.50 4.16 9.41
N VAL A 164 1.12 5.43 9.49
CA VAL A 164 0.46 6.00 10.66
C VAL A 164 -0.81 6.74 10.28
N ARG A 165 -1.73 6.86 11.24
CA ARG A 165 -2.94 7.65 11.16
C ARG A 165 -2.80 8.87 12.09
N ILE A 166 -2.76 10.06 11.50
CA ILE A 166 -2.73 11.32 12.24
C ILE A 166 -4.03 12.04 11.86
N GLU A 167 -4.91 12.24 12.84
CA GLU A 167 -6.31 12.65 12.59
C GLU A 167 -7.01 11.63 11.66
N ASP A 168 -7.67 12.10 10.60
CA ASP A 168 -8.34 11.24 9.61
C ASP A 168 -7.48 10.95 8.37
N LYS A 169 -6.18 11.25 8.45
CA LYS A 169 -5.23 11.13 7.34
C LYS A 169 -4.20 10.04 7.59
N LEU A 170 -3.74 9.43 6.51
CA LEU A 170 -2.74 8.36 6.52
C LEU A 170 -1.41 8.87 5.99
N TYR A 171 -0.34 8.54 6.70
CA TYR A 171 1.01 8.97 6.39
C TYR A 171 1.98 7.80 6.36
N PHE A 172 2.96 7.87 5.48
CA PHE A 172 4.14 7.02 5.48
C PHE A 172 5.22 7.64 6.37
N CYS A 173 5.86 6.85 7.22
CA CYS A 173 6.95 7.28 8.10
C CYS A 173 8.30 7.01 7.44
N SER A 174 8.93 8.07 6.91
CA SER A 174 10.30 7.96 6.39
C SER A 174 11.37 7.90 7.49
N SER A 175 11.03 8.38 8.69
CA SER A 175 11.83 8.26 9.91
C SER A 175 10.90 8.01 11.10
N THR A 176 11.46 7.91 12.32
CA THR A 176 10.67 7.86 13.56
C THR A 176 10.11 9.22 13.99
N ASN A 177 10.24 10.26 13.16
CA ASN A 177 9.76 11.63 13.45
C ASN A 177 8.59 11.99 12.52
N ASN A 178 7.45 12.37 13.12
CA ASN A 178 6.25 12.77 12.36
C ASN A 178 6.49 13.92 11.36
N LYS A 179 7.50 14.78 11.60
CA LYS A 179 7.83 15.88 10.68
C LYS A 179 8.33 15.39 9.32
N ASP A 180 8.87 14.17 9.26
CA ASP A 180 9.35 13.56 8.04
C ASP A 180 8.28 12.65 7.39
N SER A 181 7.06 12.65 7.92
CA SER A 181 5.98 11.82 7.41
C SER A 181 5.43 12.37 6.07
N VAL A 182 4.97 11.45 5.23
CA VAL A 182 4.46 11.75 3.89
C VAL A 182 3.01 11.32 3.78
N GLU A 183 2.10 12.27 3.58
CA GLU A 183 0.67 11.99 3.44
C GLU A 183 0.40 11.09 2.22
N ILE A 184 -0.16 9.90 2.47
CA ILE A 184 -0.60 8.93 1.45
C ILE A 184 -2.02 9.28 1.00
N SER A 185 -2.88 9.71 1.94
CA SER A 185 -4.31 9.98 1.70
C SER A 185 -4.59 11.36 1.07
N ALA A 186 -3.60 12.00 0.45
CA ALA A 186 -3.79 13.32 -0.13
C ALA A 186 -4.75 13.25 -1.33
N ASP A 187 -5.89 13.93 -1.24
CA ASP A 187 -6.91 14.07 -2.30
C ASP A 187 -6.49 15.07 -3.41
N SER A 188 -5.38 15.77 -3.22
CA SER A 188 -4.92 16.88 -4.06
C SER A 188 -4.15 16.45 -5.31
N LYS A 189 -3.83 17.46 -6.15
CA LYS A 189 -2.86 17.36 -7.27
C LYS A 189 -1.58 16.65 -6.84
N GLU A 190 -1.03 15.90 -7.78
CA GLU A 190 0.22 15.19 -7.62
C GLU A 190 1.39 16.15 -7.33
N ASN A 191 2.25 15.75 -6.41
CA ASN A 191 3.49 16.44 -6.08
C ASN A 191 4.60 15.43 -5.77
N TYR A 192 5.85 15.92 -5.81
CA TYR A 192 7.03 15.09 -5.58
C TYR A 192 7.71 15.47 -4.27
N LYS A 193 8.13 14.46 -3.52
CA LYS A 193 8.89 14.60 -2.27
C LYS A 193 10.11 13.69 -2.26
N LYS A 194 11.18 14.12 -1.60
CA LYS A 194 12.30 13.26 -1.25
C LYS A 194 12.08 12.67 0.13
N ILE A 195 12.26 11.36 0.25
CA ILE A 195 12.37 10.68 1.55
C ILE A 195 13.76 10.08 1.67
N ASN A 196 14.30 10.09 2.89
CA ASN A 196 15.56 9.46 3.21
C ASN A 196 15.30 8.33 4.20
N ILE A 197 15.82 7.15 3.92
CA ILE A 197 15.85 6.03 4.85
C ILE A 197 17.28 5.90 5.35
N ASP A 198 17.47 6.09 6.65
CA ASP A 198 18.80 6.13 7.26
C ASP A 198 19.44 4.74 7.34
N VAL A 199 20.77 4.74 7.43
CA VAL A 199 21.55 3.51 7.68
C VAL A 199 21.07 2.78 8.94
N GLY A 200 21.04 1.46 8.89
CA GLY A 200 20.54 0.61 9.97
C GLY A 200 19.01 0.51 10.06
N SER A 201 18.27 1.32 9.29
CA SER A 201 16.82 1.17 9.16
C SER A 201 16.47 0.05 8.18
N TYR A 202 15.32 -0.59 8.39
CA TYR A 202 14.75 -1.52 7.43
C TYR A 202 14.11 -0.75 6.27
N ASP A 203 14.50 -1.07 5.05
CA ASP A 203 13.97 -0.51 3.83
C ASP A 203 12.76 -1.33 3.35
N PRO A 204 11.53 -0.81 3.44
CA PRO A 204 10.33 -1.55 3.07
C PRO A 204 10.24 -1.86 1.57
N PHE A 205 11.06 -1.20 0.74
CA PHE A 205 11.05 -1.32 -0.72
C PHE A 205 12.11 -2.28 -1.24
N ALA A 206 13.17 -2.50 -0.47
CA ALA A 206 14.22 -3.46 -0.79
C ALA A 206 14.22 -4.71 0.10
N ASP A 207 13.31 -4.77 1.08
CA ASP A 207 13.17 -5.88 2.02
C ASP A 207 14.50 -6.25 2.71
N GLN A 208 15.24 -5.24 3.14
CA GLN A 208 16.54 -5.42 3.78
C GLN A 208 16.87 -4.28 4.74
N VAL A 209 17.74 -4.56 5.71
CA VAL A 209 18.36 -3.51 6.54
C VAL A 209 19.43 -2.79 5.73
N LEU A 210 19.38 -1.47 5.70
CA LEU A 210 20.30 -0.66 4.91
C LEU A 210 21.69 -0.59 5.55
N THR A 211 22.72 -0.88 4.75
CA THR A 211 24.13 -0.64 5.11
C THR A 211 24.60 0.79 4.79
N ASN A 212 23.86 1.50 3.93
CA ASN A 212 24.06 2.91 3.59
C ASN A 212 22.69 3.59 3.52
N SER A 213 22.62 4.87 3.86
CA SER A 213 21.38 5.64 3.69
C SER A 213 20.92 5.61 2.24
N ARG A 214 19.60 5.58 2.02
CA ARG A 214 19.00 5.60 0.69
C ARG A 214 17.99 6.72 0.57
N THR A 215 18.09 7.49 -0.51
CA THR A 215 17.11 8.52 -0.86
C THR A 215 16.16 7.97 -1.91
N TYR A 216 14.87 8.17 -1.71
CA TYR A 216 13.85 7.90 -2.72
C TYR A 216 13.16 9.19 -3.14
N LEU A 217 12.88 9.30 -4.44
CA LEU A 217 11.87 10.22 -4.93
C LEU A 217 10.51 9.53 -4.84
N VAL A 218 9.57 10.19 -4.18
CA VAL A 218 8.18 9.74 -4.10
C VAL A 218 7.25 10.73 -4.76
N LYS A 219 6.27 10.21 -5.48
CA LYS A 219 5.15 10.94 -6.04
C LYS A 219 3.94 10.71 -5.15
N VAL A 220 3.37 11.78 -4.60
CA VAL A 220 2.23 11.69 -3.68
C VAL A 220 1.03 12.47 -4.22
N GLY A 221 -0.17 12.09 -3.77
CA GLY A 221 -1.44 12.62 -4.26
C GLY A 221 -2.30 11.53 -4.87
N ASN A 222 -3.52 11.89 -5.26
CA ASN A 222 -4.51 10.94 -5.79
C ASN A 222 -4.74 9.72 -4.89
N LYS A 223 -4.59 9.86 -3.56
CA LYS A 223 -4.67 8.77 -2.57
C LYS A 223 -3.58 7.69 -2.67
N ALA A 224 -2.38 8.07 -3.12
CA ALA A 224 -1.22 7.19 -3.09
C ALA A 224 0.08 7.92 -2.76
N MET A 225 1.07 7.12 -2.38
CA MET A 225 2.49 7.45 -2.41
C MET A 225 3.20 6.38 -3.25
N VAL A 226 3.78 6.78 -4.37
CA VAL A 226 4.48 5.89 -5.31
C VAL A 226 5.97 6.22 -5.32
N ILE A 227 6.83 5.20 -5.31
CA ILE A 227 8.27 5.36 -5.54
C ILE A 227 8.50 5.57 -7.03
N VAL A 228 9.19 6.65 -7.38
CA VAL A 228 9.60 6.94 -8.76
C VAL A 228 10.92 6.20 -9.01
N PRO A 229 10.99 5.25 -9.97
CA PRO A 229 12.21 4.47 -10.20
C PRO A 229 13.37 5.34 -10.69
N GLU A 230 14.56 5.11 -10.13
CA GLU A 230 15.80 5.74 -10.58
C GLU A 230 16.05 5.47 -12.07
N GLY A 231 16.63 6.45 -12.77
CA GLY A 231 16.93 6.35 -14.21
C GLY A 231 15.73 6.57 -15.14
N THR A 232 14.53 6.84 -14.60
CA THR A 232 13.38 7.28 -15.40
C THR A 232 13.44 8.79 -15.68
N THR A 233 12.86 9.24 -16.79
CA THR A 233 12.76 10.69 -17.09
C THR A 233 12.06 11.46 -15.96
N GLU A 234 10.99 10.89 -15.40
CA GLU A 234 10.25 11.48 -14.27
C GLU A 234 11.15 11.65 -13.04
N TYR A 235 12.03 10.69 -12.76
CA TYR A 235 12.98 10.79 -11.66
C TYR A 235 13.97 11.95 -11.84
N GLU A 236 14.66 11.98 -12.99
CA GLU A 236 15.69 12.99 -13.27
C GLU A 236 15.13 14.41 -13.30
N GLU A 237 13.90 14.58 -13.80
CA GLU A 237 13.24 15.88 -13.87
C GLU A 237 12.84 16.45 -12.52
N HIS A 238 12.56 15.58 -11.54
CA HIS A 238 11.92 15.95 -10.28
C HIS A 238 12.80 15.80 -9.04
N ILE A 239 13.82 14.93 -9.03
CA ILE A 239 14.65 14.67 -7.83
C ILE A 239 15.29 15.95 -7.25
N ASN A 240 15.73 16.86 -8.13
CA ASN A 240 16.35 18.12 -7.72
C ASN A 240 15.35 19.24 -7.38
N LYS A 241 14.08 19.09 -7.77
CA LYS A 241 13.00 20.07 -7.51
C LYS A 241 12.12 19.68 -6.33
N ALA A 242 12.10 18.39 -5.99
CA ALA A 242 11.25 17.85 -4.95
C ALA A 242 11.66 18.41 -3.58
N SER A 243 10.66 18.83 -2.80
CA SER A 243 10.84 19.21 -1.41
C SER A 243 11.30 17.98 -0.60
N GLY A 244 12.29 18.15 0.26
CA GLY A 244 12.80 17.08 1.13
C GLY A 244 13.01 17.60 2.55
N SER A 245 12.97 16.67 3.50
CA SER A 245 13.57 16.89 4.82
C SER A 245 15.08 16.98 4.59
N ASP A 246 15.63 18.20 4.58
CA ASP A 246 17.08 18.42 4.52
C ASP A 246 17.71 17.89 5.82
N GLN A 247 17.94 16.58 5.86
CA GLN A 247 18.56 15.86 6.98
C GLN A 247 20.09 16.04 7.05
N ASN A 248 20.66 17.00 6.30
CA ASN A 248 22.09 17.36 6.35
C ASN A 248 22.56 17.91 7.73
N SER A 249 21.69 17.91 8.75
CA SER A 249 22.04 18.20 10.14
C SER A 249 22.50 16.96 10.93
N SER A 250 22.01 15.75 10.61
CA SER A 250 22.25 14.54 11.43
C SER A 250 23.63 13.91 11.22
N THR A 251 24.25 14.09 10.05
CA THR A 251 25.60 13.57 9.76
C THR A 251 26.68 14.20 10.65
N LYS A 252 26.45 15.43 11.14
CA LYS A 252 27.32 16.08 12.13
C LYS A 252 27.19 15.48 13.53
N ILE A 253 26.02 14.96 13.91
CA ILE A 253 25.79 14.44 15.27
C ILE A 253 26.42 13.04 15.42
N PHE A 254 26.26 12.15 14.43
CA PHE A 254 26.85 10.81 14.48
C PHE A 254 28.37 10.80 14.34
N THR A 255 28.96 11.70 13.53
CA THR A 255 30.43 11.86 13.51
C THR A 255 30.95 12.37 14.85
N THR A 256 30.24 13.28 15.52
CA THR A 256 30.63 13.78 16.84
C THR A 256 30.55 12.68 17.92
N PHE A 257 29.53 11.81 17.89
CA PHE A 257 29.43 10.68 18.83
C PHE A 257 30.50 9.60 18.62
N SER A 258 30.83 9.25 17.38
CA SER A 258 31.93 8.31 17.09
C SER A 258 33.29 8.84 17.51
N ILE A 259 33.53 10.15 17.38
CA ILE A 259 34.76 10.79 17.88
C ILE A 259 34.79 10.75 19.42
N LEU A 260 33.66 10.99 20.09
CA LEU A 260 33.57 10.94 21.56
C LEU A 260 33.85 9.54 22.12
N ILE A 261 33.27 8.49 21.53
CA ILE A 261 33.44 7.11 21.97
C ILE A 261 34.90 6.66 21.81
N ASN A 262 35.53 6.96 20.66
CA ASN A 262 36.96 6.68 20.47
C ASN A 262 37.85 7.45 21.44
N SER A 263 37.50 8.70 21.78
CA SER A 263 38.23 9.49 22.77
C SER A 263 38.16 8.87 24.18
N ILE A 264 36.98 8.38 24.57
CA ILE A 264 36.77 7.72 25.88
C ILE A 264 37.54 6.40 25.95
N LEU A 265 37.49 5.57 24.91
CA LEU A 265 38.26 4.32 24.83
C LEU A 265 39.77 4.57 24.91
N THR A 266 40.27 5.63 24.26
CA THR A 266 41.69 5.98 24.31
C THR A 266 42.12 6.42 25.71
N LEU A 267 41.28 7.20 26.42
CA LEU A 267 41.52 7.60 27.80
C LEU A 267 41.53 6.41 28.76
N ILE A 268 40.61 5.46 28.60
CA ILE A 268 40.56 4.25 29.43
C ILE A 268 41.84 3.42 29.24
N VAL A 269 42.25 3.17 27.99
CA VAL A 269 43.49 2.41 27.72
C VAL A 269 44.72 3.12 28.28
N SER A 270 44.79 4.45 28.19
CA SER A 270 45.91 5.22 28.72
C SER A 270 46.00 5.16 30.25
N PHE A 271 44.85 5.15 30.94
CA PHE A 271 44.81 5.03 32.39
C PHE A 271 45.30 3.66 32.87
N TYR A 272 44.92 2.59 32.17
CA TYR A 272 45.38 1.23 32.48
C TYR A 272 46.86 0.97 32.22
N LEU A 273 47.54 1.80 31.42
CA LEU A 273 48.97 1.67 31.14
C LEU A 273 49.86 2.45 32.12
N LEU A 274 49.27 3.35 32.92
CA LEU A 274 49.98 4.21 33.86
C LEU A 274 49.91 3.73 35.33
N PHE A 275 49.08 2.72 35.61
CA PHE A 275 48.94 2.06 36.92
C PHE A 275 49.31 0.59 36.80
#